data_AF-A0A8K0LQK7-F1
#
_entry.id   AF-A0A8K0LQK7-F1
#
_cell.length_a   1.000
_cell.length_b   1.000
_cell.length_c   1.000
_cell.angle_alpha   90.00
_cell.angle_beta   90.00
_cell.angle_gamma   90.00
#
_symmetry.space_group_name_H-M   'P 1'
#
loop_
_entity.id
_entity.type
_entity.pdbx_description
1 polymer ?
#
loop_
_entity_poly.entity_id
_entity_poly.type
_entity_poly.pdbx_seq_one_letter_code
_entity_poly.pdbx_strand_id
1 'polypeptide(L)'
;MVKLTSVAVALAAITGTQATFTKPCNFPYDVCGFTLANQEFGYTQATLAAAAVAAGQDPNNGTILYDTIYNCLADGEIAWNHHCDNGCDAAQTVPNANCRA
;
A
#
# COMPACT_ATOMS: atom_id res chain seq x y z
N MET A 1 -30.72 -17.64 -22.15
CA MET A 1 -29.98 -18.18 -20.99
C MET A 1 -28.58 -17.57 -21.02
N VAL A 2 -28.39 -16.43 -20.34
CA VAL A 2 -27.08 -15.74 -20.32
C VAL A 2 -26.28 -16.34 -19.16
N LYS A 3 -25.21 -17.05 -19.53
CA LYS A 3 -24.25 -17.67 -18.61
C LYS A 3 -23.40 -16.52 -18.05
N LEU A 4 -23.69 -16.05 -16.84
CA LEU A 4 -22.77 -15.15 -16.12
C LEU A 4 -21.54 -15.95 -15.75
N THR A 5 -20.46 -15.78 -16.52
CA THR A 5 -19.12 -16.19 -16.12
C THR A 5 -18.66 -15.24 -15.02
N SER A 6 -18.92 -15.63 -13.77
CA SER A 6 -18.36 -14.99 -12.59
C SER A 6 -16.83 -15.07 -12.65
N VAL A 7 -16.17 -13.98 -13.01
CA VAL A 7 -14.74 -13.83 -12.80
C VAL A 7 -14.56 -13.61 -11.29
N ALA A 8 -14.42 -14.72 -10.56
CA ALA A 8 -13.91 -14.68 -9.20
C ALA A 8 -12.48 -14.15 -9.31
N VAL A 9 -12.30 -12.86 -9.04
CA VAL A 9 -10.97 -12.30 -8.79
C VAL A 9 -10.47 -13.04 -7.56
N ALA A 10 -9.59 -14.01 -7.79
CA ALA A 10 -8.89 -14.68 -6.72
C ALA A 10 -8.11 -13.60 -5.97
N LEU A 11 -8.64 -13.14 -4.84
CA LEU A 11 -7.80 -12.59 -3.78
C LEU A 11 -6.87 -13.74 -3.43
N ALA A 12 -5.68 -13.73 -4.05
CA ALA A 12 -4.60 -14.57 -3.61
C ALA A 12 -4.36 -14.14 -2.16
N ALA A 13 -4.89 -14.93 -1.23
CA ALA A 13 -4.39 -14.99 0.12
C ALA A 13 -2.98 -15.59 0.01
N ILE A 14 -2.05 -14.77 -0.50
CA ILE A 14 -0.65 -14.88 -0.16
C ILE A 14 -0.71 -14.87 1.35
N THR A 15 -0.32 -15.97 1.99
CA THR A 15 -0.14 -16.02 3.45
C THR A 15 0.87 -14.94 3.75
N GLY A 16 0.36 -13.74 4.00
CA GLY A 16 1.15 -12.53 4.08
C GLY A 16 2.09 -12.76 5.22
N THR A 17 3.38 -12.54 4.97
CA THR A 17 4.21 -11.98 6.04
C THR A 17 3.37 -10.90 6.69
N GLN A 18 2.89 -11.14 7.92
CA GLN A 18 2.17 -10.13 8.68
C GLN A 18 2.96 -8.83 8.53
N ALA A 19 2.26 -7.75 8.18
CA ALA A 19 2.90 -6.45 8.05
C ALA A 19 3.68 -6.19 9.34
N THR A 20 5.02 -6.17 9.25
CA THR A 20 5.85 -5.85 10.40
C THR A 20 5.89 -4.34 10.50
N PHE A 21 5.23 -3.80 11.53
CA PHE A 21 5.15 -2.37 11.81
C PHE A 21 5.30 -2.12 13.31
N THR A 22 5.74 -0.92 13.68
CA THR A 22 5.75 -0.39 15.05
C THR A 22 4.36 0.08 15.45
N LYS A 23 3.65 0.74 14.53
CA LYS A 23 2.31 1.26 14.73
C LYS A 23 1.50 1.06 13.44
N PRO A 24 0.28 0.51 13.51
CA PRO A 24 -0.54 0.33 12.33
C PRO A 24 -0.94 1.71 11.79
N CYS A 25 -0.98 1.83 10.47
CA CYS A 25 -1.58 2.99 9.85
C CYS A 25 -3.11 2.95 10.00
N ASN A 26 -3.74 4.11 10.07
CA ASN A 26 -5.10 4.21 10.59
C ASN A 26 -6.13 4.00 9.46
N PHE A 27 -6.94 2.93 9.54
CA PHE A 27 -8.05 2.72 8.62
C PHE A 27 -9.13 3.83 8.81
N PRO A 28 -9.78 4.33 7.74
CA PRO A 28 -9.65 4.00 6.31
C PRO A 28 -8.79 5.02 5.54
N TYR A 29 -7.73 5.55 6.18
CA TYR A 29 -6.93 6.60 5.56
C TYR A 29 -5.89 6.03 4.59
N ASP A 30 -5.44 6.91 3.71
CA ASP A 30 -4.39 6.65 2.74
C ASP A 30 -3.10 7.29 3.23
N VAL A 31 -1.99 6.54 3.22
CA VAL A 31 -0.70 7.01 3.71
C VAL A 31 0.39 6.70 2.70
N CYS A 32 1.36 7.60 2.58
CA CYS A 32 2.47 7.38 1.66
C CYS A 32 3.46 6.33 2.18
N GLY A 33 4.08 5.56 1.27
CA GLY A 33 5.15 4.60 1.53
C GLY A 33 6.31 5.16 2.35
N PHE A 34 6.84 6.35 2.04
CA PHE A 34 7.87 7.00 2.87
C PHE A 34 7.40 7.27 4.30
N THR A 35 6.14 7.67 4.48
CA THR A 35 5.55 7.87 5.80
C THR A 35 5.36 6.54 6.52
N LEU A 36 4.90 5.49 5.84
CA LEU A 36 4.77 4.15 6.43
C LEU A 36 6.13 3.57 6.86
N ALA A 37 7.19 3.82 6.11
CA ALA A 37 8.54 3.34 6.42
C ALA A 37 9.26 4.15 7.51
N ASN A 38 8.68 5.25 8.00
CA ASN A 38 9.30 6.09 9.01
C ASN A 38 9.33 5.40 10.39
N GLN A 39 9.96 6.03 11.38
CA GLN A 39 10.06 5.49 12.74
C GLN A 39 8.73 5.41 13.49
N GLU A 40 7.73 6.21 13.11
CA GLU A 40 6.42 6.21 13.77
C GLU A 40 5.65 4.94 13.41
N PHE A 41 5.53 4.62 12.12
CA PHE A 41 4.77 3.47 11.64
C PHE A 41 5.64 2.22 11.53
N GLY A 42 6.86 2.34 11.00
CA GLY A 42 7.85 1.25 10.99
C GLY A 42 7.54 0.12 10.02
N TYR A 43 6.76 0.36 8.97
CA TYR A 43 6.51 -0.65 7.93
C TYR A 43 7.82 -0.98 7.22
N THR A 44 8.17 -2.26 7.20
CA THR A 44 9.39 -2.68 6.51
C THR A 44 9.28 -2.52 5.00
N GLN A 45 10.42 -2.35 4.32
CA GLN A 45 10.46 -2.39 2.86
C GLN A 45 9.85 -3.68 2.29
N ALA A 46 10.01 -4.81 2.98
CA ALA A 46 9.41 -6.09 2.58
C ALA A 46 7.88 -6.03 2.58
N THR A 47 7.27 -5.33 3.54
CA THR A 47 5.83 -5.11 3.59
C THR A 47 5.34 -4.22 2.44
N LEU A 48 6.05 -3.12 2.16
CA LEU A 48 5.75 -2.25 1.01
C LEU A 48 5.89 -3.00 -0.33
N ALA A 49 6.94 -3.81 -0.45
CA ALA A 49 7.21 -4.65 -1.62
C ALA A 49 6.14 -5.72 -1.82
N ALA A 50 5.69 -6.39 -0.75
CA ALA A 50 4.61 -7.38 -0.83
C ALA A 50 3.30 -6.74 -1.35
N ALA A 51 2.96 -5.55 -0.86
CA ALA A 51 1.81 -4.80 -1.36
C ALA A 51 1.98 -4.37 -2.83
N ALA A 52 3.18 -3.95 -3.24
CA ALA A 52 3.50 -3.63 -4.63
C ALA A 52 3.37 -4.86 -5.56
N VAL A 53 3.90 -6.03 -5.17
CA VAL A 53 3.75 -7.29 -5.92
C VAL A 53 2.29 -7.65 -6.09
N ALA A 54 1.48 -7.53 -5.03
CA ALA A 54 0.05 -7.83 -5.09
C ALA A 54 -0.70 -6.94 -6.10
N ALA A 55 -0.22 -5.70 -6.33
CA ALA A 55 -0.74 -4.78 -7.33
C ALA A 55 -0.04 -4.87 -8.71
N GLY A 56 0.84 -5.87 -8.91
CA GLY A 56 1.55 -6.09 -10.18
C GLY A 56 2.66 -5.06 -10.47
N GLN A 57 3.16 -4.38 -9.45
CA GLN A 57 4.22 -3.37 -9.55
C GLN A 57 5.61 -3.97 -9.28
N ASP A 58 6.67 -3.26 -9.67
CA ASP A 58 8.05 -3.70 -9.42
C ASP A 58 8.44 -3.54 -7.94
N PRO A 59 8.65 -4.63 -7.17
CA PRO A 59 9.00 -4.56 -5.75
C PRO A 59 10.44 -4.10 -5.49
N ASN A 60 11.28 -3.99 -6.51
CA ASN A 60 12.68 -3.58 -6.34
C ASN A 60 12.88 -2.09 -6.64
N ASN A 61 11.86 -1.43 -7.20
CA ASN A 61 11.91 -0.02 -7.51
C ASN A 61 11.54 0.81 -6.28
N GLY A 62 12.55 1.41 -5.64
CA GLY A 62 12.34 2.23 -4.44
C GLY A 62 11.35 3.38 -4.65
N THR A 63 11.33 4.01 -5.82
CA THR A 63 10.35 5.06 -6.15
C THR A 63 8.93 4.51 -6.17
N ILE A 64 8.72 3.32 -6.72
CA ILE A 64 7.42 2.63 -6.69
C ILE A 64 7.00 2.23 -5.27
N LEU A 65 7.94 1.95 -4.38
CA LEU A 65 7.63 1.60 -3.00
C LEU A 65 7.37 2.82 -2.11
N TYR A 66 8.16 3.87 -2.27
CA TYR A 66 8.21 4.95 -1.30
C TYR A 66 7.43 6.19 -1.76
N ASP A 67 7.37 6.47 -3.06
CA ASP A 67 6.60 7.58 -3.64
C ASP A 67 5.21 7.11 -4.09
N THR A 68 4.54 6.36 -3.23
CA THR A 68 3.26 5.70 -3.53
C THR A 68 2.31 5.84 -2.37
N ILE A 69 1.02 5.99 -2.67
CA ILE A 69 -0.06 5.91 -1.70
C ILE A 69 -0.47 4.46 -1.47
N TYR A 70 -0.55 4.11 -0.19
CA TYR A 70 -1.06 2.84 0.28
C TYR A 70 -2.38 3.07 1.02
N ASN A 71 -3.39 2.26 0.73
CA ASN A 71 -4.61 2.21 1.53
C ASN A 71 -4.30 1.49 2.84
N CYS A 72 -4.57 2.12 3.97
CA CYS A 72 -4.59 1.43 5.26
C CYS A 72 -5.83 0.56 5.33
N LEU A 73 -5.64 -0.70 5.67
CA LEU A 73 -6.69 -1.69 5.87
C LEU A 73 -6.85 -2.00 7.37
N ALA A 74 -7.81 -2.87 7.69
CA ALA A 74 -7.95 -3.38 9.05
C ALA A 74 -6.66 -4.07 9.51
N ASP A 75 -6.44 -4.10 10.83
CA ASP A 75 -5.31 -4.78 11.46
C ASP A 75 -3.91 -4.30 11.03
N GLY A 76 -3.83 -3.10 10.44
CA GLY A 76 -2.58 -2.50 9.98
C GLY A 76 -2.06 -3.06 8.67
N GLU A 77 -2.85 -3.87 7.97
CA GLU A 77 -2.54 -4.25 6.60
C GLU A 77 -2.54 -3.02 5.68
N ILE A 78 -1.82 -3.13 4.56
CA ILE A 78 -1.75 -2.09 3.54
C ILE A 78 -1.94 -2.67 2.16
N ALA A 79 -2.61 -1.92 1.28
CA ALA A 79 -2.69 -2.23 -0.13
C ALA A 79 -2.06 -1.10 -0.94
N TRP A 80 -1.29 -1.45 -1.97
CA TRP A 80 -0.78 -0.48 -2.93
C TRP A 80 -1.95 0.15 -3.70
N ASN A 81 -1.99 1.47 -3.82
CA ASN A 81 -3.09 2.19 -4.49
C ASN A 81 -2.63 2.95 -5.74
N HIS A 82 -1.70 3.89 -5.60
CA HIS A 82 -1.26 4.74 -6.72
C HIS A 82 0.15 5.29 -6.51
N HIS A 83 0.94 5.31 -7.59
CA HIS A 83 2.26 5.95 -7.60
C HIS A 83 2.15 7.46 -7.83
N CYS A 84 2.94 8.23 -7.11
CA CYS A 84 3.00 9.68 -7.21
C CYS A 84 4.22 10.10 -8.03
N ASP A 85 4.03 10.45 -9.31
CA ASP A 85 5.13 10.79 -10.23
C ASP A 85 5.98 11.98 -9.75
N ASN A 86 5.41 12.88 -8.95
CA ASN A 86 6.09 14.05 -8.39
C ASN A 86 6.53 13.85 -6.93
N GLY A 87 6.53 12.61 -6.45
CA GLY A 87 6.73 12.27 -5.05
C GLY A 87 5.46 12.42 -4.24
N CYS A 88 5.47 11.85 -3.04
CA CYS A 88 4.39 12.00 -2.07
C CYS A 88 4.79 12.98 -0.96
N ASP A 89 3.81 13.65 -0.37
CA ASP A 89 4.03 14.35 0.89
C ASP A 89 4.43 13.40 2.03
N ALA A 90 5.68 13.50 2.47
CA ALA A 90 6.18 12.82 3.66
C ALA A 90 5.58 13.43 4.94
N ALA A 91 5.36 12.60 5.96
CA ALA A 91 4.88 12.96 7.30
C ALA A 91 3.44 13.47 7.41
N GLN A 92 2.60 13.26 6.40
CA GLN A 92 1.16 13.48 6.52
C GLN A 92 0.43 12.17 6.80
N THR A 93 -0.43 12.17 7.83
CA THR A 93 -1.33 11.07 8.21
C THR A 93 -2.76 11.29 7.68
N VAL A 94 -2.92 12.28 6.79
CA VAL A 94 -4.16 12.60 6.08
C VAL A 94 -4.05 12.13 4.62
N PRO A 95 -5.18 11.92 3.91
CA PRO A 95 -5.17 11.53 2.51
C PRO A 95 -4.27 12.46 1.70
N ASN A 96 -3.24 11.90 1.06
CA ASN A 96 -2.28 12.66 0.30
C ASN A 96 -2.96 13.24 -0.95
N ALA A 97 -3.27 14.53 -0.91
CA ALA A 97 -3.94 15.23 -2.01
C ALA A 97 -3.00 15.41 -3.21
N ASN A 98 -1.68 15.44 -3.00
CA ASN A 98 -0.69 15.70 -4.04
C ASN A 98 -0.46 14.51 -4.98
N CYS A 99 -0.94 13.31 -4.60
CA CYS A 99 -0.93 12.12 -5.44
C CYS A 99 -2.27 11.84 -6.15
N ARG A 100 -3.28 12.68 -5.97
CA ARG A 100 -4.58 12.59 -6.64
C ARG A 100 -4.76 13.81 -7.55
N ALA A 101 -3.96 13.87 -8.63
CA ALA A 101 -4.20 14.81 -9.73
C ALA A 101 -5.23 14.24 -10.70
#